data_AF-A0A151F0D4-F1
#
_entry.id   AF-A0A151F0D4-F1
#
_cell.length_a   1.000
_cell.length_b   1.000
_cell.length_c   1.000
_cell.angle_alpha   90.00
_cell.angle_beta   90.00
_cell.angle_gamma   90.00
#
_symmetry.space_group_name_H-M   'P 1'
#
loop_
_entity.id
_entity.type
_entity.pdbx_description
1 polymer ?
#
loop_
_entity_poly.entity_id
_entity_poly.type
_entity_poly.pdbx_seq_one_letter_code
_entity_poly.pdbx_strand_id
1 'polypeptide(L)' 'MGNGVYIVDYDIPKDPPSKRVQFYRDLKEVNGQCNFSTMSVICTEEKELAEAVYWLVTAYGRRVNMYEGEEVYPV' A
#
# COMPACT_ATOMS: atom_id res chain seq x y z
N MET A 1 -22.11 7.27 -0.82
CA MET A 1 -20.64 7.40 -0.90
C MET A 1 -20.14 6.03 -1.32
N GLY A 2 -19.43 5.94 -2.43
CA GLY A 2 -19.30 4.70 -3.20
C GLY A 2 -18.77 3.52 -2.38
N ASN A 3 -19.47 2.38 -2.47
CA ASN A 3 -19.09 1.09 -1.86
C ASN A 3 -17.93 0.44 -2.63
N GLY A 4 -16.90 1.22 -2.98
CA GLY A 4 -15.79 0.74 -3.78
C GLY A 4 -14.68 0.18 -2.91
N VAL A 5 -14.02 -0.89 -3.38
CA VAL A 5 -12.80 -1.40 -2.80
C VAL A 5 -11.61 -0.92 -3.62
N TYR A 6 -10.60 -0.41 -2.93
CA TYR A 6 -9.35 0.06 -3.51
C TYR A 6 -8.24 -0.94 -3.20
N ILE A 7 -7.53 -1.34 -4.24
CA ILE A 7 -6.39 -2.24 -4.14
C ILE A 7 -5.16 -1.47 -4.60
N VAL A 8 -4.10 -1.47 -3.79
CA VAL A 8 -2.80 -0.89 -4.18
C VAL A 8 -1.76 -1.99 -4.16
N ASP A 9 -1.22 -2.31 -5.32
CA ASP A 9 -0.16 -3.30 -5.54
C ASP A 9 1.16 -2.58 -5.80
N TYR A 10 2.21 -2.92 -5.06
CA TYR A 10 3.46 -2.19 -5.06
C TYR A 10 4.72 -3.02 -4.79
N ASP A 11 5.82 -2.54 -5.38
CA ASP A 11 7.16 -3.00 -5.08
C ASP A 11 7.69 -2.37 -3.79
N ILE A 12 8.43 -3.16 -3.01
CA ILE A 12 9.15 -2.68 -1.83
C ILE A 12 10.62 -2.37 -2.15
N PRO A 13 11.24 -1.38 -1.48
CA PRO A 13 12.69 -1.22 -1.52
C PRO A 13 13.41 -2.49 -1.06
N LYS A 14 14.37 -2.97 -1.85
CA LYS A 14 15.19 -4.15 -1.53
C LYS A 14 16.52 -3.75 -0.92
N ASP A 15 17.21 -2.82 -1.57
CA ASP A 15 18.52 -2.32 -1.15
C ASP A 15 18.57 -0.78 -1.14
N PRO A 16 19.32 -0.18 -0.18
CA PRO A 16 19.89 -0.85 0.99
C PRO A 16 18.80 -1.30 1.98
N PRO A 17 19.07 -2.30 2.86
CA PRO A 17 18.10 -2.77 3.86
C PRO A 17 17.50 -1.65 4.75
N SER A 18 18.26 -0.59 5.00
CA SER A 18 17.80 0.60 5.74
C SER A 18 16.63 1.31 5.07
N LYS A 19 16.60 1.39 3.73
CA LYS A 19 15.48 1.98 2.98
C LYS A 19 14.22 1.11 3.08
N ARG A 20 14.37 -0.20 3.14
CA ARG A 20 13.26 -1.14 3.37
C ARG A 20 12.65 -0.96 4.75
N VAL A 21 13.49 -0.83 5.78
CA VAL A 21 13.03 -0.58 7.16
C VAL A 21 12.31 0.76 7.25
N GLN A 22 12.85 1.82 6.64
CA GLN A 22 12.20 3.13 6.64
C GLN A 22 10.85 3.07 5.92
N PHE A 23 10.78 2.41 4.76
CA PHE A 23 9.52 2.23 4.04
C PHE A 23 8.45 1.57 4.91
N TYR A 24 8.77 0.52 5.67
CA TYR A 24 7.80 -0.11 6.57
C TYR A 24 7.38 0.80 7.73
N ARG A 25 8.26 1.68 8.22
CA ARG A 25 7.90 2.65 9.26
C ARG A 25 6.91 3.68 8.72
N ASP A 26 7.22 4.26 7.58
CA ASP A 26 6.35 5.25 6.93
C ASP A 26 5.01 4.60 6.55
N LEU A 27 5.02 3.38 6.01
CA LEU A 27 3.80 2.64 5.68
C LEU A 27 2.95 2.35 6.91
N LYS A 28 3.58 2.07 8.06
CA LYS A 28 2.87 1.89 9.33
C LYS A 28 2.23 3.18 9.82
N GLU A 29 2.88 4.33 9.62
CA GLU A 29 2.30 5.64 9.96
C GLU A 29 1.05 5.93 9.11
N VAL A 30 1.05 5.49 7.85
CA VAL A 30 -0.09 5.65 6.93
C VAL A 30 -1.23 4.66 7.22
N ASN A 31 -0.93 3.37 7.35
CA ASN A 31 -1.93 2.29 7.39
C ASN A 31 -2.28 1.82 8.81
N GLY A 32 -1.54 2.26 9.84
CA GLY A 32 -1.75 1.87 11.24
C GLY A 32 -1.44 0.39 11.57
N GLN A 33 -1.43 -0.49 10.57
CA GLN A 33 -1.11 -1.91 10.72
C GLN A 33 0.38 -2.17 10.52
N CYS A 34 0.91 -3.07 11.36
CA CYS A 34 2.32 -3.41 11.41
C CYS A 34 2.50 -4.93 11.26
N ASN A 35 2.04 -5.48 10.15
CA ASN A 35 2.48 -6.81 9.74
C ASN A 35 3.67 -6.62 8.81
N PHE A 36 4.88 -6.82 9.33
CA PHE A 36 6.14 -6.79 8.56
C PHE A 36 6.25 -7.92 7.53
N SER A 37 5.13 -8.56 7.17
CA SER A 37 5.09 -9.47 6.04
C SER A 37 5.26 -8.65 4.76
N THR A 38 5.66 -9.35 3.70
CA THR A 38 5.81 -8.85 2.33
C THR A 38 4.46 -8.41 1.74
N MET A 39 3.72 -7.53 2.41
CA MET A 39 2.54 -6.88 1.86
C MET A 39 3.03 -5.98 0.73
N SER A 40 3.07 -6.55 -0.47
CA SER A 40 3.12 -5.83 -1.74
C SER A 40 1.72 -5.44 -2.19
N VAL A 41 0.68 -5.69 -1.38
CA VAL A 41 -0.70 -5.34 -1.69
C VAL A 41 -1.39 -4.83 -0.44
N ILE A 42 -2.13 -3.72 -0.55
CA ILE A 42 -3.17 -3.32 0.40
C ILE A 42 -4.53 -3.37 -0.26
N CYS A 43 -5.56 -3.68 0.54
CA CYS A 43 -6.96 -3.69 0.14
C CYS A 43 -7.73 -2.89 1.19
N THR A 44 -8.46 -1.86 0.78
CA THR A 44 -9.19 -0.95 1.69
C THR A 44 -10.43 -0.37 1.02
N GLU A 45 -11.46 -0.05 1.80
CA GLU A 45 -12.61 0.73 1.33
C GLU A 45 -12.35 2.25 1.44
N GLU A 46 -11.28 2.64 2.14
CA GLU A 46 -10.89 4.03 2.36
C GLU A 46 -10.00 4.51 1.21
N LYS A 47 -10.57 5.32 0.31
CA LYS A 47 -9.84 5.89 -0.85
C LYS A 47 -8.62 6.68 -0.41
N GLU A 48 -8.75 7.49 0.63
CA GLU A 48 -7.67 8.34 1.15
C GLU A 48 -6.47 7.52 1.60
N LEU A 49 -6.71 6.35 2.22
CA LEU A 49 -5.67 5.42 2.61
C LEU A 49 -4.98 4.81 1.37
N ALA A 50 -5.75 4.42 0.36
CA ALA A 50 -5.21 3.89 -0.89
C ALA A 50 -4.31 4.93 -1.60
N GLU A 51 -4.77 6.17 -1.72
CA GLU A 51 -4.01 7.27 -2.28
C GLU A 51 -2.74 7.57 -1.47
N ALA A 52 -2.83 7.59 -0.14
CA ALA A 52 -1.67 7.81 0.73
C ALA A 52 -0.58 6.75 0.52
N VAL A 53 -0.96 5.48 0.40
CA VAL A 53 0.00 4.40 0.11
C VAL A 53 0.54 4.51 -1.32
N TYR A 54 -0.28 4.85 -2.30
CA TYR A 54 0.17 5.08 -3.69
C TYR A 54 1.26 6.16 -3.74
N TRP A 55 1.03 7.30 -3.07
CA TRP A 55 2.00 8.40 -3.04
C TRP A 55 3.26 8.05 -2.27
N LEU A 56 3.14 7.33 -1.14
CA LEU A 56 4.29 6.83 -0.39
C LEU A 56 5.19 5.96 -1.27
N VAL A 57 4.62 4.97 -1.96
CA VAL A 57 5.41 4.07 -2.82
C VAL A 57 6.07 4.84 -3.98
N THR A 58 5.34 5.76 -4.59
CA THR A 58 5.86 6.63 -5.65
C THR A 58 7.04 7.46 -5.16
N ALA A 59 6.98 8.02 -3.95
CA ALA A 59 8.06 8.81 -3.35
C ALA A 59 9.33 7.98 -3.10
N TYR A 60 9.19 6.65 -2.91
CA TYR A 60 10.30 5.71 -2.82
C TYR A 60 10.86 5.27 -4.17
N GLY A 61 10.32 5.78 -5.29
CA GLY A 61 10.74 5.43 -6.65
C GLY A 61 10.44 3.98 -7.00
N ARG A 62 9.38 3.41 -6.42
CA ARG A 62 8.96 2.02 -6.65
C ARG A 62 7.74 1.96 -7.55
N ARG A 63 7.53 0.80 -8.17
CA ARG A 63 6.35 0.55 -8.99
C ARG A 63 5.14 0.43 -8.09
N VAL A 64 4.05 1.06 -8.51
CA VAL A 64 2.77 0.99 -7.82
C VAL A 64 1.64 1.04 -8.85
N ASN A 65 0.61 0.24 -8.62
CA ASN A 65 -0.64 0.28 -9.34
C ASN A 65 -1.78 0.43 -8.33
N MET A 66 -2.77 1.25 -8.66
CA MET A 66 -3.99 1.40 -7.88
C MET A 66 -5.18 0.97 -8.74
N TYR A 67 -6.04 0.15 -8.16
CA TYR A 67 -7.25 -0.36 -8.78
C TYR A 67 -8.45 0.08 -7.93
N GLU A 68 -9.55 0.40 -8.60
CA GLU A 68 -10.86 0.64 -7.99
C GLU A 68 -11.81 -0.44 -8.50
N GLY A 69 -12.51 -1.09 -7.58
CA GLY A 69 -13.50 -2.13 -7.88
C GLY A 69 -14.73 -1.99 -7.00
N GLU A 70 -15.78 -2.75 -7.30
CA GLU A 70 -17.01 -2.75 -6.50
C GLU A 70 -16.96 -3.79 -5.36
N GLU A 71 -16.27 -4.91 -5.58
CA GLU A 71 -16.17 -6.02 -4.62
C GLU A 71 -14.86 -6.78 -4.84
N VAL A 72 -14.33 -7.38 -3.77
CA VAL A 72 -13.21 -8.34 -3.84
C VAL A 72 -13.74 -9.71 -3.52
N TYR A 73 -13.57 -10.65 -4.45
CA TYR A 73 -13.97 -12.03 -4.23
C TYR A 73 -13.17 -12.66 -3.08
N PRO A 74 -13.83 -13.29 -2.10
CA PRO A 74 -13.12 -14.05 -1.08
C PRO A 74 -12.40 -15.25 -1.72
N VAL A 75 -11.17 -15.50 -1.27
CA VAL A 75 -10.35 -16.66 -1.67
C VAL A 75 -10.61 -17.84 -0.75
#